data_AF-A0A9W5IR38-F1
#
_entry.id   AF-A0A9W5IR38-F1
#
_cell.length_a   1.000
_cell.length_b   1.000
_cell.length_c   1.000
_cell.angle_alpha   90.00
_cell.angle_beta   90.00
_cell.angle_gamma   90.00
#
_symmetry.space_group_name_H-M   'P 1'
#
loop_
_entity.id
_entity.type
_entity.pdbx_description
1 polymer ?
#
loop_
_entity_poly.entity_id
_entity_poly.type
_entity_poly.pdbx_seq_one_letter_code
_entity_poly.pdbx_strand_id
1 'polypeptide(L)'
;MGDAYPELKEKQTQIMEALRAEESRFGETLEKGMGLFNQVLNGMKFLKLESLLPQDGVGKPLTLKTADGVEFTAASRVAPGKKQIVIRPRVSGSLNEGMYIDLQAALETAHIPDAEKPFAEALNTYLMDNIANSKLVIGGEHIFKLYDTYGFPYDLTADMARELGIDLDEAGFEREMEAQRARARAAQSFKANAQLPYEGQDTEFKGYSERQTESKVLALYKDGEQVNELNEGDEGAVVIDFTPFYAESGGQVGDVGYIFAGENRFEVRDTQKIKAAVFGQFGVQTSGRLKVGDSVTAKVDDEIRNANMRNHSATHLMHKALRDVLGEHVEQKGSLVTAESTRFDISHPQAVTAEEIAEVERRVNEAILANVAVNAAIMSMEDAQKTGAMMLFGEKYGDEVRVLQMGGFSTELCGGTHVSRTGDIGLFKIISEGGIAAGVRRIEAITGLNALKWAQEQEHLVKDIIAETKAQTEKDVLAKIQAGAAHAKALEKELARAKAELAVHAGAKLLDDAKDLGSAKLVAAQIEADAAALREIVTDLTGKSEQAIVLLAAVNDGKVSLCAGVSKPLTGKVKAGDLVKFAAEQVGGKGGGRPDLAQAGGSDAEKLPAMIESVKDWVGAKLA
;
A
#
# COMPACT_ATOMS: atom_id res chain seq x y z
N MET A 1 30.57 -15.93 13.11
CA MET A 1 31.18 -15.12 12.03
C MET A 1 32.13 -14.01 12.52
N GLY A 2 32.09 -13.60 13.80
CA GLY A 2 32.77 -12.36 14.25
C GLY A 2 34.31 -12.33 14.28
N ASP A 3 34.99 -13.46 14.07
CA ASP A 3 36.47 -13.49 13.98
C ASP A 3 36.96 -13.69 12.54
N ALA A 4 36.07 -14.07 11.63
CA ALA A 4 36.39 -14.25 10.20
C ALA A 4 36.17 -12.97 9.37
N TYR A 5 35.35 -12.04 9.88
CA TYR A 5 34.99 -10.77 9.21
C TYR A 5 34.98 -9.62 10.23
N PRO A 6 36.16 -9.09 10.61
CA PRO A 6 36.29 -8.00 11.59
C PRO A 6 35.47 -6.75 11.25
N GLU A 7 35.28 -6.48 9.96
CA GLU A 7 34.50 -5.38 9.41
C GLU A 7 33.02 -5.41 9.83
N LEU A 8 32.45 -6.58 10.13
CA LEU A 8 31.08 -6.71 10.64
C LEU A 8 30.97 -6.26 12.11
N LYS A 9 32.04 -6.45 12.90
CA LYS A 9 32.12 -5.92 14.28
C LYS A 9 32.33 -4.40 14.26
N GLU A 10 33.21 -3.91 13.39
CA GLU A 10 33.46 -2.46 13.26
C GLU A 10 32.22 -1.69 12.78
N LYS A 11 31.43 -2.30 11.87
CA LYS A 11 30.20 -1.70 11.33
C LYS A 11 28.93 -2.17 12.03
N GLN A 12 29.03 -2.86 13.15
CA GLN A 12 27.88 -3.48 13.84
C GLN A 12 26.78 -2.46 14.14
N THR A 13 27.14 -1.30 14.69
CA THR A 13 26.17 -0.24 14.99
C THR A 13 25.43 0.24 13.74
N GLN A 14 26.17 0.45 12.65
CA GLN A 14 25.62 0.91 11.37
C GLN A 14 24.71 -0.14 10.71
N ILE A 15 25.09 -1.42 10.80
CA ILE A 15 24.28 -2.55 10.30
C ILE A 15 23.00 -2.70 11.12
N MET A 16 23.08 -2.57 12.45
CA MET A 16 21.92 -2.66 13.33
C MET A 16 20.96 -1.48 13.14
N GLU A 17 21.48 -0.27 12.91
CA GLU A 17 20.65 0.90 12.58
C GLU A 17 19.98 0.76 11.21
N ALA A 18 20.70 0.25 10.20
CA ALA A 18 20.12 -0.04 8.89
C ALA A 18 19.01 -1.11 8.96
N LEU A 19 19.23 -2.19 9.73
CA LEU A 19 18.23 -3.23 9.93
C LEU A 19 16.99 -2.69 10.66
N ARG A 20 17.16 -1.88 11.71
CA ARG A 20 16.02 -1.25 12.40
C ARG A 20 15.24 -0.29 11.52
N ALA A 21 15.94 0.48 10.67
CA ALA A 21 15.29 1.37 9.71
C ALA A 21 14.51 0.56 8.66
N GLU A 22 15.07 -0.55 8.17
CA GLU A 22 14.39 -1.43 7.22
C GLU A 22 13.19 -2.15 7.87
N GLU A 23 13.31 -2.61 9.12
CA GLU A 23 12.20 -3.18 9.89
C GLU A 23 11.07 -2.15 10.10
N SER A 24 11.41 -0.91 10.44
CA SER A 24 10.41 0.17 10.59
C SER A 24 9.71 0.47 9.25
N ARG A 25 10.47 0.55 8.15
CA ARG A 25 9.92 0.80 6.81
C ARG A 25 9.06 -0.37 6.33
N PHE A 26 9.46 -1.60 6.64
CA PHE A 26 8.67 -2.79 6.36
C PHE A 26 7.37 -2.81 7.19
N GLY A 27 7.42 -2.36 8.44
CA GLY A 27 6.23 -2.17 9.27
C GLY A 27 5.23 -1.17 8.67
N GLU A 28 5.71 0.00 8.23
CA GLU A 28 4.86 1.00 7.56
C GLU A 28 4.29 0.50 6.23
N THR A 29 5.10 -0.28 5.50
CA THR A 29 4.70 -0.93 4.24
C THR A 29 3.58 -1.94 4.48
N LEU A 30 3.71 -2.76 5.53
CA LEU A 30 2.68 -3.71 5.94
C LEU A 30 1.39 -3.00 6.34
N GLU A 31 1.46 -1.92 7.12
CA GLU A 31 0.27 -1.18 7.58
C GLU A 31 -0.50 -0.57 6.39
N LYS A 32 0.21 0.08 5.46
CA LYS A 32 -0.39 0.63 4.23
C LYS A 32 -0.96 -0.46 3.33
N GLY A 33 -0.22 -1.56 3.14
CA GLY A 33 -0.66 -2.69 2.34
C GLY A 33 -1.90 -3.40 2.91
N MET A 34 -1.96 -3.57 4.24
CA MET A 34 -3.13 -4.10 4.94
C MET A 34 -4.36 -3.21 4.79
N GLY A 35 -4.17 -1.88 4.88
CA GLY A 35 -5.26 -0.91 4.65
C GLY A 35 -5.88 -1.06 3.27
N LEU A 36 -5.03 -1.12 2.23
CA LEU A 36 -5.49 -1.26 0.85
C LEU A 36 -6.10 -2.64 0.55
N PHE A 37 -5.53 -3.72 1.09
CA PHE A 37 -6.11 -5.06 0.99
C PHE A 37 -7.53 -5.08 1.55
N ASN A 38 -7.73 -4.49 2.73
CA ASN A 38 -9.04 -4.40 3.36
C ASN A 38 -10.01 -3.58 2.50
N GLN A 39 -9.58 -2.47 1.90
CA GLN A 39 -10.44 -1.68 0.99
C GLN A 39 -10.90 -2.49 -0.23
N VAL A 40 -9.98 -3.20 -0.91
CA VAL A 40 -10.30 -4.04 -2.07
C VAL A 40 -11.27 -5.14 -1.70
N LEU A 41 -10.98 -5.86 -0.61
CA LEU A 41 -11.83 -6.89 -0.04
C LEU A 41 -13.25 -6.39 0.24
N ASN A 42 -13.34 -5.19 0.78
CA ASN A 42 -14.58 -4.55 1.18
C ASN A 42 -15.44 -4.11 -0.01
N GLY A 43 -14.84 -3.48 -1.01
CA GLY A 43 -15.54 -3.14 -2.27
C GLY A 43 -16.07 -4.38 -2.99
N MET A 44 -15.34 -5.49 -2.95
CA MET A 44 -15.76 -6.75 -3.53
C MET A 44 -16.95 -7.40 -2.80
N LYS A 45 -16.92 -7.42 -1.47
CA LYS A 45 -18.04 -7.90 -0.64
C LYS A 45 -19.32 -7.13 -0.96
N PHE A 46 -19.20 -5.81 -1.15
CA PHE A 46 -20.33 -4.97 -1.53
C PHE A 46 -20.95 -5.35 -2.89
N LEU A 47 -20.12 -5.43 -3.94
CA LEU A 47 -20.60 -5.79 -5.29
C LEU A 47 -21.23 -7.19 -5.31
N LYS A 48 -20.70 -8.11 -4.51
CA LYS A 48 -21.26 -9.45 -4.39
C LYS A 48 -22.62 -9.43 -3.69
N LEU A 49 -22.72 -8.72 -2.57
CA LEU A 49 -23.97 -8.57 -1.84
C LEU A 49 -25.05 -7.89 -2.70
N GLU A 50 -24.70 -6.84 -3.46
CA GLU A 50 -25.59 -6.21 -4.43
C GLU A 50 -26.17 -7.23 -5.42
N SER A 51 -25.32 -8.11 -5.97
CA SER A 51 -25.75 -9.14 -6.94
C SER A 51 -26.68 -10.21 -6.35
N LEU A 52 -26.62 -10.45 -5.04
CA LEU A 52 -27.44 -11.43 -4.33
C LEU A 52 -28.80 -10.85 -3.88
N LEU A 53 -28.97 -9.53 -3.96
CA LEU A 53 -30.18 -8.84 -3.53
C LEU A 53 -31.10 -8.55 -4.72
N PRO A 54 -32.42 -8.76 -4.55
CA PRO A 54 -33.40 -8.40 -5.58
C PRO A 54 -33.42 -6.88 -5.80
N GLN A 55 -33.72 -6.44 -7.02
CA GLN A 55 -33.76 -5.03 -7.35
C GLN A 55 -34.97 -4.35 -6.69
N ASP A 56 -34.77 -3.14 -6.16
CA ASP A 56 -35.80 -2.40 -5.45
C ASP A 56 -37.00 -2.09 -6.37
N GLY A 57 -38.20 -2.45 -5.91
CA GLY A 57 -39.44 -2.36 -6.69
C GLY A 57 -39.70 -3.51 -7.67
N VAL A 58 -38.78 -4.47 -7.81
CA VAL A 58 -38.92 -5.62 -8.72
C VAL A 58 -38.80 -6.94 -7.96
N GLY A 59 -39.86 -7.76 -8.00
CA GLY A 59 -39.90 -9.06 -7.31
C GLY A 59 -40.19 -8.97 -5.81
N LYS A 60 -40.03 -10.10 -5.10
CA LYS A 60 -40.25 -10.16 -3.65
C LYS A 60 -38.94 -9.78 -2.93
N PRO A 61 -38.91 -8.74 -2.09
CA PRO A 61 -37.68 -8.32 -1.43
C PRO A 61 -37.20 -9.37 -0.42
N LEU A 62 -35.88 -9.47 -0.25
CA LEU A 62 -35.26 -10.43 0.66
C LEU A 62 -35.59 -10.03 2.10
N THR A 63 -36.12 -10.95 2.90
CA THR A 63 -36.40 -10.71 4.32
C THR A 63 -35.28 -11.29 5.17
N LEU A 64 -34.65 -10.46 5.99
CA LEU A 64 -33.59 -10.81 6.91
C LEU A 64 -33.98 -10.40 8.33
N LYS A 65 -33.21 -10.89 9.30
CA LYS A 65 -33.43 -10.61 10.71
C LYS A 65 -32.09 -10.25 11.35
N THR A 66 -32.08 -9.17 12.11
CA THR A 66 -30.92 -8.78 12.93
C THR A 66 -30.76 -9.72 14.13
N ALA A 67 -29.61 -9.71 14.79
CA ALA A 67 -29.33 -10.59 15.95
C ALA A 67 -30.28 -10.33 17.14
N ASP A 68 -30.73 -9.09 17.32
CA ASP A 68 -31.72 -8.65 18.30
C ASP A 68 -33.18 -8.91 17.86
N GLY A 69 -33.38 -9.49 16.67
CA GLY A 69 -34.66 -10.03 16.23
C GLY A 69 -35.54 -9.07 15.43
N VAL A 70 -35.03 -7.94 14.96
CA VAL A 70 -35.74 -7.01 14.09
C VAL A 70 -35.80 -7.57 12.68
N GLU A 71 -37.01 -7.82 12.17
CA GLU A 71 -37.18 -8.20 10.76
C GLU A 71 -37.03 -6.98 9.85
N PHE A 72 -36.37 -7.16 8.72
CA PHE A 72 -36.24 -6.12 7.70
C PHE A 72 -36.22 -6.71 6.30
N THR A 73 -36.52 -5.87 5.31
CA THR A 73 -36.32 -6.24 3.91
C THR A 73 -35.11 -5.54 3.30
N ALA A 74 -34.32 -6.26 2.50
CA ALA A 74 -33.17 -5.74 1.77
C ALA A 74 -33.36 -5.89 0.25
N ALA A 75 -32.96 -4.85 -0.50
CA ALA A 75 -32.99 -4.82 -1.96
C ALA A 75 -31.85 -3.97 -2.53
N SER A 76 -31.35 -4.32 -3.71
CA SER A 76 -30.37 -3.51 -4.44
C SER A 76 -31.06 -2.36 -5.17
N ARG A 77 -30.48 -1.16 -5.15
CA ARG A 77 -30.99 0.01 -5.87
C ARG A 77 -29.88 0.62 -6.71
N VAL A 78 -30.18 0.79 -7.99
CA VAL A 78 -29.31 1.50 -8.94
C VAL A 78 -29.83 2.91 -9.12
N ALA A 79 -29.02 3.91 -8.75
CA ALA A 79 -29.26 5.32 -9.01
C ALA A 79 -28.19 5.86 -9.99
N PRO A 80 -28.40 7.00 -10.67
CA PRO A 80 -27.41 7.55 -11.61
C PRO A 80 -26.06 7.76 -10.91
N GLY A 81 -25.06 6.94 -11.26
CA GLY A 81 -23.72 6.98 -10.70
C GLY A 81 -23.55 6.38 -9.30
N LYS A 82 -24.57 5.74 -8.70
CA LYS A 82 -24.46 5.12 -7.37
C LYS A 82 -25.20 3.78 -7.29
N LYS A 83 -24.51 2.75 -6.80
CA LYS A 83 -25.10 1.46 -6.38
C LYS A 83 -25.37 1.52 -4.88
N GLN A 84 -26.55 1.09 -4.43
CA GLN A 84 -26.95 1.19 -3.02
C GLN A 84 -27.75 -0.04 -2.58
N ILE A 85 -27.80 -0.29 -1.28
CA ILE A 85 -28.68 -1.30 -0.68
C ILE A 85 -29.74 -0.60 0.16
N VAL A 86 -31.01 -0.87 -0.15
CA VAL A 86 -32.16 -0.31 0.55
C VAL A 86 -32.60 -1.30 1.62
N ILE A 87 -32.72 -0.80 2.85
CA ILE A 87 -33.18 -1.54 4.01
C ILE A 87 -34.51 -0.95 4.49
N ARG A 88 -35.49 -1.80 4.75
CA ARG A 88 -36.77 -1.39 5.33
C ARG A 88 -37.05 -2.22 6.58
N PRO A 89 -36.77 -1.69 7.79
CA PRO A 89 -37.12 -2.34 9.03
C PRO A 89 -38.64 -2.51 9.16
N ARG A 90 -39.10 -3.65 9.69
CA ARG A 90 -40.50 -3.89 10.04
C ARG A 90 -40.69 -3.64 11.52
N VAL A 91 -40.97 -2.39 11.89
CA VAL A 91 -41.28 -2.00 13.26
C VAL A 91 -42.79 -1.74 13.39
N SER A 92 -43.44 -2.40 14.35
CA SER A 92 -44.87 -2.25 14.58
C SER A 92 -45.20 -0.81 15.01
N GLY A 93 -45.99 -0.09 14.20
CA GLY A 93 -46.50 1.24 14.54
C GLY A 93 -45.73 2.43 13.94
N SER A 94 -44.69 2.20 13.12
CA SER A 94 -43.98 3.26 12.38
C SER A 94 -44.33 3.23 10.89
N LEU A 95 -44.22 4.38 10.21
CA LEU A 95 -44.12 4.40 8.75
C LEU A 95 -42.80 3.71 8.35
N ASN A 96 -42.85 2.74 7.44
CA ASN A 96 -41.66 2.04 6.94
C ASN A 96 -40.84 3.00 6.06
N GLU A 97 -40.09 3.94 6.65
CA GLU A 97 -39.12 4.74 5.92
C GLU A 97 -37.94 3.85 5.51
N GLY A 98 -37.59 3.89 4.22
CA GLY A 98 -36.46 3.15 3.69
C GLY A 98 -35.16 3.80 4.11
N MET A 99 -34.30 3.03 4.76
CA MET A 99 -32.91 3.37 5.04
C MET A 99 -32.06 2.99 3.83
N TYR A 100 -31.04 3.79 3.53
CA TYR A 100 -30.12 3.52 2.42
C TYR A 100 -28.74 3.27 3.00
N ILE A 101 -28.28 2.02 2.94
CA ILE A 101 -26.91 1.70 3.29
C ILE A 101 -26.08 1.76 2.02
N ASP A 102 -25.17 2.72 1.99
CA ASP A 102 -24.05 2.73 1.07
C ASP A 102 -22.99 1.78 1.63
N LEU A 103 -23.08 0.51 1.25
CA LEU A 103 -22.17 -0.51 1.77
C LEU A 103 -20.74 -0.33 1.25
N GLN A 104 -20.53 0.44 0.17
CA GLN A 104 -19.19 0.82 -0.25
C GLN A 104 -18.56 1.77 0.77
N ALA A 105 -19.28 2.81 1.18
CA ALA A 105 -18.83 3.72 2.25
C ALA A 105 -18.67 3.00 3.60
N ALA A 106 -19.66 2.20 4.00
CA ALA A 106 -19.65 1.45 5.26
C ALA A 106 -18.45 0.49 5.40
N LEU A 107 -17.97 -0.06 4.28
CA LEU A 107 -16.88 -1.02 4.26
C LEU A 107 -15.52 -0.36 3.97
N GLU A 108 -15.45 0.73 3.21
CA GLU A 108 -14.19 1.46 2.96
C GLU A 108 -13.69 2.22 4.20
N THR A 109 -14.59 2.62 5.10
CA THR A 109 -14.26 3.53 6.22
C THR A 109 -14.51 2.94 7.60
N ALA A 110 -15.01 1.70 7.66
CA ALA A 110 -15.43 1.00 8.87
C ALA A 110 -16.48 1.77 9.71
N HIS A 111 -17.13 2.80 9.15
CA HIS A 111 -18.12 3.61 9.86
C HIS A 111 -19.54 3.30 9.36
N ILE A 112 -20.20 2.40 10.07
CA ILE A 112 -21.65 2.21 9.99
C ILE A 112 -22.28 2.97 11.16
N PRO A 113 -23.26 3.87 10.94
CA PRO A 113 -24.02 4.47 12.03
C PRO A 113 -24.54 3.40 12.99
N ASP A 114 -24.51 3.62 14.31
CA ASP A 114 -24.87 2.56 15.28
C ASP A 114 -26.29 1.99 15.06
N ALA A 115 -27.20 2.80 14.54
CA ALA A 115 -28.55 2.38 14.16
C ALA A 115 -28.59 1.42 12.95
N GLU A 116 -27.54 1.40 12.13
CA GLU A 116 -27.41 0.61 10.91
C GLU A 116 -26.54 -0.65 11.10
N LYS A 117 -25.71 -0.69 12.16
CA LYS A 117 -24.81 -1.82 12.46
C LYS A 117 -25.50 -3.18 12.52
N PRO A 118 -26.64 -3.36 13.23
CA PRO A 118 -27.31 -4.65 13.30
C PRO A 118 -27.77 -5.15 11.93
N PHE A 119 -28.12 -4.24 11.02
CA PHE A 119 -28.55 -4.56 9.66
C PHE A 119 -27.37 -4.89 8.75
N ALA A 120 -26.27 -4.15 8.87
CA ALA A 120 -25.03 -4.42 8.15
C ALA A 120 -24.39 -5.76 8.58
N GLU A 121 -24.43 -6.09 9.87
CA GLU A 121 -24.00 -7.39 10.40
C GLU A 121 -24.87 -8.54 9.87
N ALA A 122 -26.20 -8.35 9.82
CA ALA A 122 -27.12 -9.33 9.25
C ALA A 122 -26.91 -9.51 7.74
N LEU A 123 -26.62 -8.42 7.01
CA LEU A 123 -26.28 -8.46 5.58
C LEU A 123 -24.92 -9.12 5.33
N ASN A 124 -23.94 -8.88 6.19
CA ASN A 124 -22.63 -9.53 6.11
C ASN A 124 -22.75 -11.02 6.43
N THR A 125 -23.54 -11.40 7.44
CA THR A 125 -23.87 -12.82 7.72
C THR A 125 -24.55 -13.46 6.52
N TYR A 126 -25.56 -12.81 5.94
CA TYR A 126 -26.21 -13.29 4.71
C TYR A 126 -25.22 -13.42 3.54
N LEU A 127 -24.32 -12.46 3.35
CA LEU A 127 -23.26 -12.54 2.35
C LEU A 127 -22.37 -13.76 2.58
N MET A 128 -21.88 -13.97 3.81
CA MET A 128 -21.01 -15.10 4.16
C MET A 128 -21.70 -16.45 3.98
N ASP A 129 -22.96 -16.56 4.38
CA ASP A 129 -23.76 -17.78 4.22
C ASP A 129 -24.04 -18.12 2.75
N ASN A 130 -24.01 -17.12 1.86
CA ASN A 130 -24.31 -17.28 0.43
C ASN A 130 -23.09 -17.13 -0.49
N ILE A 131 -21.91 -16.84 0.06
CA ILE A 131 -20.62 -16.78 -0.65
C ILE A 131 -20.23 -18.15 -1.21
N ALA A 132 -20.65 -19.24 -0.55
CA ALA A 132 -20.41 -20.60 -1.02
C ALA A 132 -20.99 -20.89 -2.43
N ASN A 133 -21.99 -20.12 -2.87
CA ASN A 133 -22.62 -20.31 -4.19
C ASN A 133 -21.90 -19.58 -5.34
N SER A 134 -20.85 -18.79 -5.06
CA SER A 134 -19.91 -18.27 -6.07
C SER A 134 -18.74 -17.58 -5.36
N LYS A 135 -17.56 -18.20 -5.45
CA LYS A 135 -16.28 -17.74 -4.88
C LYS A 135 -15.99 -16.27 -5.23
N LEU A 136 -15.55 -15.49 -4.24
CA LEU A 136 -14.95 -14.17 -4.43
C LEU A 136 -13.53 -14.34 -4.94
N VAL A 137 -13.14 -13.58 -5.98
CA VAL A 137 -11.82 -13.65 -6.60
C VAL A 137 -11.21 -12.25 -6.67
N ILE A 138 -10.12 -11.97 -5.94
CA ILE A 138 -9.42 -10.68 -6.04
C ILE A 138 -8.74 -10.61 -7.41
N GLY A 139 -9.03 -9.56 -8.17
CA GLY A 139 -8.48 -9.36 -9.51
C GLY A 139 -6.97 -9.18 -9.51
N GLY A 140 -6.31 -9.76 -10.52
CA GLY A 140 -4.85 -9.77 -10.65
C GLY A 140 -4.22 -8.38 -10.65
N GLU A 141 -4.90 -7.38 -11.20
CA GLU A 141 -4.45 -5.98 -11.23
C GLU A 141 -4.34 -5.35 -9.85
N HIS A 142 -5.22 -5.72 -8.92
CA HIS A 142 -5.21 -5.22 -7.55
C HIS A 142 -4.09 -5.89 -6.73
N ILE A 143 -3.89 -7.19 -6.94
CA ILE A 143 -2.78 -7.96 -6.35
C ILE A 143 -1.44 -7.40 -6.84
N PHE A 144 -1.35 -7.12 -8.15
CA PHE A 144 -0.17 -6.52 -8.76
C PHE A 144 0.14 -5.14 -8.18
N LYS A 145 -0.88 -4.28 -8.02
CA LYS A 145 -0.70 -2.96 -7.43
C LYS A 145 -0.20 -3.04 -5.98
N LEU A 146 -0.76 -3.93 -5.16
CA LEU A 146 -0.30 -4.19 -3.79
C LEU A 146 1.19 -4.57 -3.76
N TYR A 147 1.59 -5.48 -4.67
CA TYR A 147 2.96 -5.95 -4.78
C TYR A 147 3.93 -4.89 -5.32
N ASP A 148 3.62 -4.28 -6.47
CA ASP A 148 4.54 -3.43 -7.22
C ASP A 148 4.61 -1.99 -6.67
N THR A 149 3.45 -1.38 -6.41
CA THR A 149 3.37 0.02 -6.00
C THR A 149 3.63 0.20 -4.51
N TYR A 150 3.16 -0.76 -3.70
CA TYR A 150 3.18 -0.65 -2.25
C TYR A 150 4.14 -1.63 -1.57
N GLY A 151 4.79 -2.55 -2.32
CA GLY A 151 5.75 -3.49 -1.76
C GLY A 151 5.13 -4.56 -0.84
N PHE A 152 3.81 -4.76 -0.91
CA PHE A 152 3.10 -5.73 -0.07
C PHE A 152 3.27 -7.16 -0.63
N PRO A 153 3.81 -8.13 0.16
CA PRO A 153 4.14 -9.45 -0.39
C PRO A 153 2.91 -10.22 -0.87
N TYR A 154 3.07 -10.90 -2.03
CA TYR A 154 2.04 -11.80 -2.57
C TYR A 154 1.67 -12.90 -1.57
N ASP A 155 2.66 -13.52 -0.92
CA ASP A 155 2.45 -14.61 0.04
C ASP A 155 1.54 -14.17 1.19
N LEU A 156 1.73 -12.94 1.68
CA LEU A 156 0.90 -12.37 2.74
C LEU A 156 -0.54 -12.11 2.25
N THR A 157 -0.69 -11.60 1.02
CA THR A 157 -1.99 -11.43 0.35
C THR A 157 -2.71 -12.78 0.20
N ALA A 158 -1.98 -13.84 -0.17
CA ALA A 158 -2.51 -15.18 -0.35
C ALA A 158 -2.91 -15.84 0.98
N ASP A 159 -2.12 -15.67 2.04
CA ASP A 159 -2.44 -16.21 3.35
C ASP A 159 -3.68 -15.53 3.95
N MET A 160 -3.78 -14.19 3.84
CA MET A 160 -4.96 -13.44 4.27
C MET A 160 -6.21 -13.80 3.47
N ALA A 161 -6.09 -13.94 2.14
CA ALA A 161 -7.21 -14.36 1.30
C ALA A 161 -7.68 -15.78 1.64
N ARG A 162 -6.74 -16.70 1.94
CA ARG A 162 -7.03 -18.09 2.33
C ARG A 162 -7.76 -18.17 3.67
N GLU A 163 -7.35 -17.39 4.67
CA GLU A 163 -8.06 -17.29 5.95
C GLU A 163 -9.51 -16.81 5.79
N LEU A 164 -9.76 -15.97 4.78
CA LEU A 164 -11.08 -15.40 4.48
C LEU A 164 -11.89 -16.21 3.45
N GLY A 165 -11.36 -17.32 2.93
CA GLY A 165 -12.02 -18.16 1.92
C GLY A 165 -12.17 -17.49 0.55
N ILE A 166 -11.25 -16.60 0.20
CA ILE A 166 -11.24 -15.80 -1.03
C ILE A 166 -10.15 -16.32 -1.96
N ASP A 167 -10.49 -16.52 -3.22
CA ASP A 167 -9.53 -16.91 -4.24
C ASP A 167 -8.80 -15.66 -4.77
N LEU A 168 -7.59 -15.87 -5.28
CA LEU A 168 -6.83 -14.85 -6.00
C LEU A 168 -6.86 -15.18 -7.50
N ASP A 169 -7.02 -14.17 -8.36
CA ASP A 169 -6.77 -14.34 -9.80
C ASP A 169 -5.25 -14.39 -10.04
N GLU A 170 -4.65 -15.54 -9.71
CA GLU A 170 -3.21 -15.78 -9.89
C GLU A 170 -2.83 -15.60 -11.37
N ALA A 171 -3.71 -16.00 -12.29
CA ALA A 171 -3.48 -15.84 -13.72
C ALA A 171 -3.47 -14.37 -14.14
N GLY A 172 -4.34 -13.54 -13.57
CA GLY A 172 -4.32 -12.09 -13.77
C GLY A 172 -3.10 -11.42 -13.15
N PHE A 173 -2.70 -11.83 -11.95
CA PHE A 173 -1.49 -11.32 -11.31
C PHE A 173 -0.26 -11.67 -12.15
N GLU A 174 -0.15 -12.92 -12.63
CA GLU A 174 0.95 -13.32 -13.49
C GLU A 174 0.89 -12.61 -14.85
N ARG A 175 -0.29 -12.30 -15.41
CA ARG A 175 -0.41 -11.43 -16.61
C ARG A 175 0.16 -10.03 -16.37
N GLU A 176 -0.10 -9.41 -15.23
CA GLU A 176 0.41 -8.08 -14.90
C GLU A 176 1.91 -8.11 -14.56
N MET A 177 2.35 -9.14 -13.83
CA MET A 177 3.77 -9.44 -13.61
C MET A 177 4.49 -9.73 -14.92
N GLU A 178 3.85 -10.41 -15.87
CA GLU A 178 4.38 -10.68 -17.20
C GLU A 178 4.33 -9.43 -18.07
N ALA A 179 3.35 -8.55 -17.94
CA ALA A 179 3.33 -7.25 -18.59
C ALA A 179 4.39 -6.30 -18.02
N GLN A 180 4.64 -6.33 -16.71
CA GLN A 180 5.74 -5.61 -16.06
C GLN A 180 7.08 -6.21 -16.45
N ARG A 181 7.23 -7.54 -16.39
CA ARG A 181 8.41 -8.25 -16.88
C ARG A 181 8.57 -8.08 -18.37
N ALA A 182 7.53 -7.93 -19.18
CA ALA A 182 7.60 -7.68 -20.62
C ALA A 182 7.97 -6.23 -20.90
N ARG A 183 7.54 -5.27 -20.07
CA ARG A 183 8.07 -3.89 -20.10
C ARG A 183 9.55 -3.87 -19.69
N ALA A 184 9.90 -4.58 -18.63
CA ALA A 184 11.26 -4.71 -18.12
C ALA A 184 12.16 -5.58 -19.02
N ARG A 185 11.61 -6.59 -19.71
CA ARG A 185 12.24 -7.46 -20.72
C ARG A 185 12.21 -6.82 -22.09
N ALA A 186 11.28 -5.94 -22.45
CA ALA A 186 11.46 -5.08 -23.62
C ALA A 186 12.66 -4.18 -23.33
N ALA A 187 12.69 -3.55 -22.15
CA ALA A 187 13.86 -2.79 -21.70
C ALA A 187 15.14 -3.63 -21.48
N GLN A 188 15.06 -4.94 -21.15
CA GLN A 188 16.23 -5.83 -20.94
C GLN A 188 16.64 -6.67 -22.17
N SER A 189 15.72 -7.09 -23.02
CA SER A 189 15.93 -7.86 -24.26
C SER A 189 16.59 -6.97 -25.30
N PHE A 190 16.23 -5.69 -25.35
CA PHE A 190 16.97 -4.70 -26.14
C PHE A 190 18.32 -4.33 -25.50
N LYS A 191 18.45 -4.34 -24.15
CA LYS A 191 19.73 -4.11 -23.45
C LYS A 191 20.73 -5.27 -23.55
N ALA A 192 20.28 -6.52 -23.71
CA ALA A 192 21.16 -7.69 -23.72
C ALA A 192 22.05 -7.81 -24.98
N ASN A 193 21.71 -7.11 -26.08
CA ASN A 193 22.42 -7.20 -27.37
C ASN A 193 22.74 -5.82 -28.00
N ALA A 194 23.00 -4.78 -27.19
CA ALA A 194 23.35 -3.46 -27.72
C ALA A 194 24.61 -3.45 -28.62
N GLN A 195 25.46 -4.48 -28.58
CA GLN A 195 26.59 -4.62 -29.51
C GLN A 195 26.17 -5.39 -30.77
N LEU A 196 25.42 -4.73 -31.65
CA LEU A 196 25.19 -5.23 -33.00
C LEU A 196 26.44 -5.00 -33.87
N PRO A 197 26.88 -6.00 -34.66
CA PRO A 197 28.06 -5.88 -35.53
C PRO A 197 27.73 -5.02 -36.76
N TYR A 198 27.77 -3.69 -36.59
CA TYR A 198 27.48 -2.72 -37.65
C TYR A 198 28.76 -2.11 -38.24
N GLU A 199 29.03 -2.26 -39.53
CA GLU A 199 30.21 -1.69 -40.21
C GLU A 199 29.89 -0.53 -41.17
N GLY A 200 28.64 -0.04 -41.16
CA GLY A 200 28.22 1.08 -42.01
C GLY A 200 28.63 2.45 -41.48
N GLN A 201 28.10 3.50 -42.11
CA GLN A 201 28.32 4.90 -41.72
C GLN A 201 27.64 5.26 -40.39
N ASP A 202 28.14 6.32 -39.74
CA ASP A 202 27.51 6.89 -38.54
C ASP A 202 26.09 7.38 -38.80
N THR A 203 25.27 7.40 -37.75
CA THR A 203 23.94 7.99 -37.76
C THR A 203 24.02 9.48 -37.44
N GLU A 204 23.39 10.33 -38.25
CA GLU A 204 23.27 11.76 -37.96
C GLU A 204 22.00 12.04 -37.15
N PHE A 205 22.17 12.42 -35.89
CA PHE A 205 21.05 12.76 -35.00
C PHE A 205 20.51 14.17 -35.29
N LYS A 206 19.25 14.25 -35.72
CA LYS A 206 18.51 15.49 -36.02
C LYS A 206 17.49 15.86 -34.94
N GLY A 207 17.32 15.01 -33.92
CA GLY A 207 16.23 15.10 -32.94
C GLY A 207 16.26 16.30 -31.99
N TYR A 208 17.32 17.12 -32.02
CA TYR A 208 17.35 18.40 -31.30
C TYR A 208 16.41 19.44 -31.92
N SER A 209 16.27 19.46 -33.24
CA SER A 209 15.46 20.43 -33.99
C SER A 209 14.26 19.79 -34.69
N GLU A 210 14.35 18.51 -35.03
CA GLU A 210 13.38 17.81 -35.86
C GLU A 210 12.66 16.71 -35.07
N ARG A 211 11.36 16.53 -35.33
CA ARG A 211 10.55 15.42 -34.78
C ARG A 211 10.32 14.30 -35.80
N GLN A 212 10.64 14.58 -37.05
CA GLN A 212 10.47 13.69 -38.18
C GLN A 212 11.60 13.93 -39.17
N THR A 213 12.14 12.86 -39.76
CA THR A 213 13.12 12.93 -40.85
C THR A 213 12.72 12.01 -41.99
N GLU A 214 13.10 12.39 -43.21
CA GLU A 214 13.18 11.47 -44.34
C GLU A 214 14.57 10.81 -44.30
N SER A 215 14.61 9.48 -44.42
CA SER A 215 15.79 8.70 -44.06
C SER A 215 15.88 7.44 -44.91
N LYS A 216 17.04 6.81 -44.91
CA LYS A 216 17.30 5.55 -45.60
C LYS A 216 17.67 4.45 -44.61
N VAL A 217 17.10 3.27 -44.77
CA VAL A 217 17.47 2.09 -43.99
C VAL A 217 18.88 1.64 -44.39
N LEU A 218 19.81 1.66 -43.44
CA LEU A 218 21.20 1.27 -43.61
C LEU A 218 21.47 -0.18 -43.22
N ALA A 219 20.83 -0.65 -42.15
CA ALA A 219 20.93 -2.03 -41.70
C ALA A 219 19.66 -2.45 -40.95
N LEU A 220 19.39 -3.75 -40.97
CA LEU A 220 18.33 -4.40 -40.23
C LEU A 220 18.91 -5.58 -39.46
N TYR A 221 18.37 -5.85 -38.28
CA TYR A 221 18.78 -6.96 -37.44
C TYR A 221 17.56 -7.69 -36.90
N LYS A 222 17.65 -9.02 -36.86
CA LYS A 222 16.68 -9.91 -36.23
C LYS A 222 17.43 -10.92 -35.37
N ASP A 223 17.00 -11.11 -34.12
CA ASP A 223 17.67 -12.00 -33.16
C ASP A 223 19.18 -11.70 -32.97
N GLY A 224 19.59 -10.44 -33.18
CA GLY A 224 20.99 -9.99 -33.10
C GLY A 224 21.83 -10.21 -34.36
N GLU A 225 21.29 -10.88 -35.38
CA GLU A 225 21.96 -11.11 -36.66
C GLU A 225 21.50 -10.11 -37.72
N GLN A 226 22.42 -9.69 -38.59
CA GLN A 226 22.10 -8.75 -39.68
C GLN A 226 21.27 -9.45 -40.75
N VAL A 227 20.15 -8.84 -41.15
CA VAL A 227 19.22 -9.34 -42.17
C VAL A 227 19.00 -8.31 -43.26
N ASN A 228 18.51 -8.74 -44.43
CA ASN A 228 18.20 -7.83 -45.54
C ASN A 228 16.77 -7.27 -45.47
N GLU A 229 15.87 -7.93 -44.74
CA GLU A 229 14.49 -7.50 -44.58
C GLU A 229 13.91 -7.93 -43.22
N LEU A 230 12.96 -7.15 -42.71
CA LEU A 230 12.07 -7.50 -41.60
C LEU A 230 10.64 -7.62 -42.15
N ASN A 231 9.98 -8.75 -41.89
CA ASN A 231 8.60 -9.00 -42.28
C ASN A 231 7.64 -8.69 -41.13
N GLU A 232 6.35 -8.56 -41.43
CA GLU A 232 5.31 -8.36 -40.43
C GLU A 232 5.40 -9.40 -39.29
N GLY A 233 5.40 -8.90 -38.06
CA GLY A 233 5.59 -9.68 -36.83
C GLY A 233 7.04 -9.86 -36.40
N ASP A 234 8.02 -9.53 -37.24
CA ASP A 234 9.43 -9.63 -36.87
C ASP A 234 9.81 -8.54 -35.86
N GLU A 235 10.44 -8.96 -34.75
CA GLU A 235 11.12 -8.07 -33.81
C GLU A 235 12.59 -7.90 -34.21
N GLY A 236 13.12 -6.69 -34.05
CA GLY A 236 14.45 -6.40 -34.53
C GLY A 236 14.96 -5.00 -34.22
N ALA A 237 16.09 -4.66 -34.84
CA ALA A 237 16.66 -3.33 -34.81
C ALA A 237 16.82 -2.76 -36.22
N VAL A 238 16.52 -1.49 -36.38
CA VAL A 238 16.71 -0.71 -37.61
C VAL A 238 17.82 0.29 -37.37
N VAL A 239 18.69 0.49 -38.36
CA VAL A 239 19.66 1.60 -38.40
C VAL A 239 19.34 2.44 -39.62
N ILE A 240 19.18 3.75 -39.41
CA ILE A 240 18.92 4.75 -40.47
C ILE A 240 20.03 5.82 -40.50
N ASP A 241 20.16 6.52 -41.63
CA ASP A 241 21.17 7.57 -41.83
C ASP A 241 20.89 8.85 -41.03
N PHE A 242 19.68 9.37 -41.09
CA PHE A 242 19.21 10.51 -40.30
C PHE A 242 18.17 10.02 -39.30
N THR A 243 18.27 10.40 -38.03
CA THR A 243 17.29 9.97 -37.03
C THR A 243 16.82 11.12 -36.15
N PRO A 244 15.49 11.26 -35.92
CA PRO A 244 14.98 12.15 -34.89
C PRO A 244 14.98 11.47 -33.51
N PHE A 245 15.17 10.14 -33.44
CA PHE A 245 15.10 9.37 -32.21
C PHE A 245 16.36 9.57 -31.36
N TYR A 246 16.20 10.05 -30.14
CA TYR A 246 17.25 10.13 -29.15
C TYR A 246 17.58 8.73 -28.65
N ALA A 247 18.85 8.38 -28.66
CA ALA A 247 19.32 7.13 -28.06
C ALA A 247 19.57 7.32 -26.57
N GLU A 248 19.15 6.35 -25.74
CA GLU A 248 19.30 6.38 -24.28
C GLU A 248 20.71 6.81 -23.86
N SER A 249 20.78 7.89 -23.08
CA SER A 249 22.04 8.50 -22.66
C SER A 249 21.78 9.57 -21.59
N GLY A 250 22.76 9.80 -20.70
CA GLY A 250 22.70 10.89 -19.71
C GLY A 250 21.50 10.81 -18.74
N GLY A 251 20.98 9.59 -18.52
CA GLY A 251 19.80 9.34 -17.70
C GLY A 251 18.46 9.42 -18.46
N GLN A 252 18.39 10.01 -19.65
CA GLN A 252 17.17 10.04 -20.45
C GLN A 252 17.01 8.73 -21.24
N VAL A 253 15.81 8.13 -21.16
CA VAL A 253 15.44 6.94 -21.95
C VAL A 253 15.41 7.23 -23.45
N GLY A 254 15.59 6.17 -24.24
CA GLY A 254 15.50 6.22 -25.69
C GLY A 254 14.10 6.61 -26.17
N ASP A 255 14.02 7.28 -27.32
CA ASP A 255 12.73 7.61 -27.89
C ASP A 255 12.04 6.41 -28.53
N VAL A 256 10.71 6.54 -28.60
CA VAL A 256 9.79 5.62 -29.24
C VAL A 256 9.01 6.33 -30.33
N GLY A 257 8.34 5.59 -31.21
CA GLY A 257 7.60 6.15 -32.34
C GLY A 257 7.51 5.18 -33.51
N TYR A 258 7.60 5.68 -34.73
CA TYR A 258 7.42 4.87 -35.94
C TYR A 258 8.43 5.19 -37.04
N ILE A 259 8.87 4.16 -37.74
CA ILE A 259 9.55 4.25 -39.04
C ILE A 259 8.61 3.67 -40.09
N PHE A 260 8.35 4.39 -41.17
CA PHE A 260 7.30 4.00 -42.10
C PHE A 260 7.53 4.46 -43.54
N ALA A 261 6.97 3.69 -44.49
CA ALA A 261 6.92 4.02 -45.90
C ALA A 261 5.67 3.40 -46.54
N GLY A 262 4.77 4.22 -47.10
CA GLY A 262 3.51 3.73 -47.68
C GLY A 262 2.64 3.02 -46.64
N GLU A 263 2.43 1.70 -46.78
CA GLU A 263 1.72 0.84 -45.84
C GLU A 263 2.64 0.10 -44.85
N ASN A 264 3.97 0.13 -45.08
CA ASN A 264 4.94 -0.51 -44.19
C ASN A 264 5.08 0.30 -42.90
N ARG A 265 5.03 -0.38 -41.74
CA ARG A 265 5.14 0.25 -40.42
C ARG A 265 6.07 -0.58 -39.53
N PHE A 266 7.07 0.09 -38.97
CA PHE A 266 7.91 -0.40 -37.89
C PHE A 266 7.65 0.45 -36.65
N GLU A 267 7.17 -0.17 -35.58
CA GLU A 267 6.94 0.46 -34.28
C GLU A 267 8.26 0.44 -33.50
N VAL A 268 8.85 1.61 -33.28
CA VAL A 268 10.05 1.79 -32.46
C VAL A 268 9.63 1.83 -30.99
N ARG A 269 10.10 0.88 -30.19
CA ARG A 269 9.80 0.74 -28.76
C ARG A 269 10.96 1.16 -27.86
N ASP A 270 12.16 1.26 -28.41
CA ASP A 270 13.34 1.77 -27.72
C ASP A 270 14.38 2.26 -28.74
N THR A 271 15.24 3.17 -28.34
CA THR A 271 16.37 3.64 -29.16
C THR A 271 17.64 3.64 -28.33
N GLN A 272 18.65 2.90 -28.78
CA GLN A 272 19.91 2.71 -28.06
C GLN A 272 21.11 3.02 -28.94
N LYS A 273 22.25 3.37 -28.33
CA LYS A 273 23.52 3.49 -29.04
C LYS A 273 24.11 2.10 -29.22
N ILE A 274 24.15 1.62 -30.47
CA ILE A 274 24.78 0.32 -30.79
C ILE A 274 26.28 0.44 -31.03
N LYS A 275 26.72 1.65 -31.40
CA LYS A 275 28.10 2.15 -31.33
C LYS A 275 28.06 3.61 -30.88
N ALA A 276 29.22 4.19 -30.57
CA ALA A 276 29.32 5.57 -30.08
C ALA A 276 28.51 6.60 -30.90
N ALA A 277 28.52 6.46 -32.23
CA ALA A 277 27.82 7.34 -33.17
C ALA A 277 26.73 6.65 -34.01
N VAL A 278 26.29 5.44 -33.63
CA VAL A 278 25.29 4.67 -34.40
C VAL A 278 24.10 4.33 -33.51
N PHE A 279 22.91 4.77 -33.93
CA PHE A 279 21.69 4.66 -33.14
C PHE A 279 20.84 3.54 -33.73
N GLY A 280 20.57 2.52 -32.92
CA GLY A 280 19.65 1.43 -33.27
C GLY A 280 18.25 1.73 -32.75
N GLN A 281 17.26 1.69 -33.65
CA GLN A 281 15.83 1.78 -33.32
C GLN A 281 15.28 0.37 -33.18
N PHE A 282 14.98 -0.02 -31.94
CA PHE A 282 14.55 -1.36 -31.57
C PHE A 282 13.03 -1.44 -31.50
N GLY A 283 12.45 -2.50 -32.04
CA GLY A 283 11.01 -2.52 -32.26
C GLY A 283 10.48 -3.72 -33.02
N VAL A 284 9.28 -3.56 -33.56
CA VAL A 284 8.55 -4.62 -34.27
C VAL A 284 8.01 -4.09 -35.60
N GLN A 285 8.15 -4.88 -36.66
CA GLN A 285 7.48 -4.61 -37.93
C GLN A 285 5.99 -4.96 -37.78
N THR A 286 5.14 -3.94 -37.62
CA THR A 286 3.70 -4.15 -37.33
C THR A 286 2.84 -4.29 -38.57
N SER A 287 3.33 -3.87 -39.74
CA SER A 287 2.61 -4.01 -41.01
C SER A 287 3.60 -4.06 -42.18
N GLY A 288 3.40 -4.99 -43.11
CA GLY A 288 4.18 -5.05 -44.36
C GLY A 288 5.62 -5.52 -44.15
N ARG A 289 6.58 -4.94 -44.88
CA ARG A 289 8.00 -5.30 -44.78
C ARG A 289 8.92 -4.09 -44.88
N LEU A 290 10.08 -4.18 -44.25
CA LEU A 290 11.14 -3.17 -44.34
C LEU A 290 12.40 -3.81 -44.91
N LYS A 291 13.06 -3.17 -45.88
CA LYS A 291 14.31 -3.65 -46.49
C LYS A 291 15.46 -2.69 -46.31
N VAL A 292 16.67 -3.23 -46.28
CA VAL A 292 17.89 -2.41 -46.38
C VAL A 292 17.86 -1.63 -47.69
N GLY A 293 18.06 -0.32 -47.60
CA GLY A 293 18.04 0.60 -48.72
C GLY A 293 16.71 1.33 -48.95
N ASP A 294 15.63 0.96 -48.26
CA ASP A 294 14.34 1.64 -48.38
C ASP A 294 14.42 3.10 -47.91
N SER A 295 13.71 3.98 -48.62
CA SER A 295 13.45 5.35 -48.17
C SER A 295 12.23 5.36 -47.27
N VAL A 296 12.39 5.90 -46.07
CA VAL A 296 11.40 5.88 -44.98
C VAL A 296 11.27 7.24 -44.33
N THR A 297 10.09 7.49 -43.76
CA THR A 297 9.88 8.57 -42.81
C THR A 297 10.06 8.00 -41.40
N ALA A 298 10.96 8.58 -40.62
CA ALA A 298 11.16 8.28 -39.21
C ALA A 298 10.52 9.40 -38.37
N LYS A 299 9.61 9.05 -37.45
CA LYS A 299 8.90 10.02 -36.60
C LYS A 299 8.80 9.54 -35.16
N VAL A 300 9.20 10.40 -34.22
CA VAL A 300 9.07 10.11 -32.78
C VAL A 300 7.63 10.31 -32.29
N ASP A 301 7.29 9.66 -31.18
CA ASP A 301 6.08 9.96 -30.44
C ASP A 301 6.21 11.32 -29.76
N ASP A 302 5.42 12.30 -30.23
CA ASP A 302 5.48 13.67 -29.75
C ASP A 302 5.08 13.81 -28.28
N GLU A 303 4.14 13.01 -27.79
CA GLU A 303 3.65 13.09 -26.41
C GLU A 303 4.73 12.59 -25.44
N ILE A 304 5.28 11.41 -25.72
CA ILE A 304 6.36 10.79 -24.93
C ILE A 304 7.62 11.65 -24.97
N ARG A 305 8.01 12.12 -26.17
CA ARG A 305 9.16 13.03 -26.31
C ARG A 305 8.98 14.31 -25.50
N ASN A 306 7.80 14.92 -25.56
CA ASN A 306 7.55 16.16 -24.83
C ASN A 306 7.59 15.90 -23.31
N ALA A 307 7.03 14.80 -22.82
CA ALA A 307 7.10 14.44 -21.41
C ALA A 307 8.55 14.19 -20.94
N ASN A 308 9.34 13.44 -21.70
CA ASN A 308 10.78 13.24 -21.47
C ASN A 308 11.52 14.58 -21.39
N MET A 309 11.29 15.49 -22.34
CA MET A 309 11.93 16.81 -22.35
C MET A 309 11.56 17.67 -21.14
N ARG A 310 10.30 17.62 -20.67
CA ARG A 310 9.88 18.35 -19.46
C ARG A 310 10.59 17.81 -18.23
N ASN A 311 10.57 16.49 -18.04
CA ASN A 311 11.21 15.84 -16.89
C ASN A 311 12.75 16.03 -16.92
N HIS A 312 13.37 15.96 -18.11
CA HIS A 312 14.81 16.22 -18.25
C HIS A 312 15.13 17.67 -17.88
N SER A 313 14.39 18.62 -18.43
CA SER A 313 14.65 20.03 -18.12
C SER A 313 14.40 20.37 -16.64
N ALA A 314 13.37 19.78 -16.03
CA ALA A 314 13.14 19.91 -14.60
C ALA A 314 14.26 19.30 -13.75
N THR A 315 14.95 18.26 -14.24
CA THR A 315 16.08 17.65 -13.54
C THR A 315 17.21 18.66 -13.34
N HIS A 316 17.53 19.48 -14.34
CA HIS A 316 18.55 20.54 -14.23
C HIS A 316 18.13 21.63 -13.23
N LEU A 317 16.88 22.10 -13.30
CA LEU A 317 16.36 23.09 -12.35
C LEU A 317 16.36 22.53 -10.92
N MET A 318 15.94 21.27 -10.75
CA MET A 318 15.92 20.58 -9.46
C MET A 318 17.33 20.39 -8.91
N HIS A 319 18.30 19.96 -9.73
CA HIS A 319 19.68 19.79 -9.31
C HIS A 319 20.28 21.11 -8.80
N LYS A 320 20.08 22.20 -9.53
CA LYS A 320 20.48 23.54 -9.09
C LYS A 320 19.81 23.94 -7.78
N ALA A 321 18.48 23.77 -7.68
CA ALA A 321 17.74 24.12 -6.47
C ALA A 321 18.17 23.30 -5.25
N LEU A 322 18.41 21.99 -5.41
CA LEU A 322 18.94 21.12 -4.36
C LEU A 322 20.29 21.61 -3.85
N ARG A 323 21.21 22.01 -4.75
CA ARG A 323 22.50 22.58 -4.34
C ARG A 323 22.36 23.91 -3.61
N ASP A 324 21.45 24.77 -4.04
CA ASP A 324 21.22 26.06 -3.40
C ASP A 324 20.59 25.94 -2.00
N VAL A 325 19.77 24.91 -1.77
CA VAL A 325 19.07 24.66 -0.50
C VAL A 325 19.94 23.84 0.46
N LEU A 326 20.49 22.73 -0.02
CA LEU A 326 21.19 21.74 0.82
C LEU A 326 22.69 22.02 0.92
N GLY A 327 23.28 22.72 -0.06
CA GLY A 327 24.69 23.06 -0.12
C GLY A 327 25.42 22.48 -1.33
N GLU A 328 26.63 23.01 -1.59
CA GLU A 328 27.43 22.68 -2.78
C GLU A 328 27.98 21.24 -2.81
N HIS A 329 27.93 20.51 -1.70
CA HIS A 329 28.35 19.10 -1.61
C HIS A 329 27.36 18.13 -2.26
N VAL A 330 26.17 18.61 -2.65
CA VAL A 330 25.21 17.82 -3.41
C VAL A 330 25.77 17.59 -4.81
N GLU A 331 26.08 16.33 -5.10
CA GLU A 331 26.54 15.85 -6.39
C GLU A 331 25.61 14.76 -6.91
N GLN A 332 25.43 14.69 -8.22
CA GLN A 332 24.71 13.59 -8.88
C GLN A 332 25.45 12.26 -8.67
N LYS A 333 24.69 11.24 -8.25
CA LYS A 333 25.10 9.82 -8.17
C LYS A 333 24.31 8.91 -9.11
N GLY A 334 23.23 9.42 -9.70
CA GLY A 334 22.39 8.70 -10.64
C GLY A 334 21.27 9.58 -11.16
N SER A 335 20.82 9.32 -12.38
CA SER A 335 19.68 10.01 -12.99
C SER A 335 18.92 9.05 -13.89
N LEU A 336 17.59 9.12 -13.86
CA LEU A 336 16.70 8.45 -14.78
C LEU A 336 15.56 9.40 -15.13
N VAL A 337 15.34 9.63 -16.41
CA VAL A 337 14.28 10.50 -16.94
C VAL A 337 13.44 9.67 -17.90
N THR A 338 12.15 9.57 -17.59
CA THR A 338 11.14 8.92 -18.42
C THR A 338 9.97 9.87 -18.68
N ALA A 339 8.95 9.42 -19.42
CA ALA A 339 7.76 10.23 -19.66
C ALA A 339 6.91 10.38 -18.38
N GLU A 340 7.00 9.41 -17.49
CA GLU A 340 6.24 9.35 -16.23
C GLU A 340 6.87 10.26 -15.17
N SER A 341 8.20 10.19 -15.00
CA SER A 341 8.89 10.91 -13.91
C SER A 341 10.36 11.18 -14.20
N THR A 342 10.98 11.98 -13.35
CA THR A 342 12.44 12.05 -13.19
C THR A 342 12.83 11.54 -11.81
N ARG A 343 13.92 10.80 -11.77
CA ARG A 343 14.57 10.26 -10.56
C ARG A 343 16.00 10.78 -10.53
N PHE A 344 16.37 11.39 -9.42
CA PHE A 344 17.68 11.99 -9.24
C PHE A 344 18.31 11.55 -7.93
N ASP A 345 19.45 10.88 -8.03
CA ASP A 345 20.18 10.36 -6.88
C ASP A 345 21.31 11.35 -6.53
N ILE A 346 21.39 11.81 -5.28
CA ILE A 346 22.32 12.83 -4.81
C ILE A 346 23.19 12.35 -3.63
N SER A 347 24.41 12.87 -3.51
CA SER A 347 25.21 12.75 -2.27
C SER A 347 24.67 13.66 -1.18
N HIS A 348 23.97 13.07 -0.21
CA HIS A 348 23.48 13.79 0.96
C HIS A 348 23.29 12.81 2.15
N PRO A 349 23.97 13.00 3.30
CA PRO A 349 23.92 12.03 4.38
C PRO A 349 22.64 12.10 5.22
N GLN A 350 21.99 13.26 5.31
CA GLN A 350 20.83 13.50 6.18
C GLN A 350 19.53 13.42 5.39
N ALA A 351 18.39 13.22 6.06
CA ALA A 351 17.09 13.34 5.38
C ALA A 351 16.84 14.75 4.90
N VAL A 352 16.34 14.88 3.67
CA VAL A 352 15.88 16.18 3.18
C VAL A 352 14.55 16.45 3.87
N THR A 353 14.52 17.51 4.67
CA THR A 353 13.35 17.86 5.47
C THR A 353 12.18 18.30 4.61
N ALA A 354 10.97 18.26 5.16
CA ALA A 354 9.76 18.69 4.43
C ALA A 354 9.85 20.18 4.02
N GLU A 355 10.47 21.02 4.85
CA GLU A 355 10.72 22.43 4.59
C GLU A 355 11.73 22.62 3.45
N GLU A 356 12.81 21.83 3.41
CA GLU A 356 13.79 21.87 2.32
C GLU A 356 13.18 21.38 1.01
N ILE A 357 12.39 20.30 1.02
CA ILE A 357 11.64 19.84 -0.15
C ILE A 357 10.71 20.95 -0.67
N ALA A 358 9.94 21.58 0.20
CA ALA A 358 9.04 22.66 -0.18
C ALA A 358 9.79 23.87 -0.78
N GLU A 359 10.96 24.21 -0.23
CA GLU A 359 11.80 25.29 -0.75
C GLU A 359 12.41 24.95 -2.13
N VAL A 360 12.83 23.69 -2.34
CA VAL A 360 13.28 23.21 -3.66
C VAL A 360 12.15 23.31 -4.67
N GLU A 361 10.95 22.81 -4.34
CA GLU A 361 9.77 22.89 -5.21
C GLU A 361 9.42 24.34 -5.56
N ARG A 362 9.47 25.25 -4.58
CA ARG A 362 9.21 26.68 -4.78
C ARG A 362 10.19 27.27 -5.80
N ARG A 363 11.50 27.06 -5.62
CA ARG A 363 12.54 27.58 -6.51
C ARG A 363 12.42 27.05 -7.94
N VAL A 364 12.18 25.76 -8.08
CA VAL A 364 12.02 25.13 -9.40
C VAL A 364 10.79 25.70 -10.11
N ASN A 365 9.65 25.78 -9.43
CA ASN A 365 8.43 26.35 -10.02
C ASN A 365 8.56 27.85 -10.33
N GLU A 366 9.31 28.63 -9.53
CA GLU A 366 9.64 30.02 -9.87
C GLU A 366 10.49 30.12 -11.15
N ALA A 367 11.50 29.27 -11.31
CA ALA A 367 12.32 29.22 -12.51
C ALA A 367 11.52 28.79 -13.75
N ILE A 368 10.55 27.89 -13.58
CA ILE A 368 9.58 27.51 -14.61
C ILE A 368 8.70 28.69 -14.99
N LEU A 369 8.09 29.37 -14.01
CA LEU A 369 7.18 30.50 -14.23
C LEU A 369 7.89 31.74 -14.82
N ALA A 370 9.18 31.91 -14.55
CA ALA A 370 10.01 32.93 -15.23
C ALA A 370 10.03 32.73 -16.76
N ASN A 371 9.72 31.52 -17.23
CA ASN A 371 9.53 31.15 -18.62
C ASN A 371 10.66 31.66 -19.53
N VAL A 372 11.91 31.47 -19.10
CA VAL A 372 13.10 31.92 -19.84
C VAL A 372 13.39 30.98 -21.01
N ALA A 373 14.06 31.48 -22.04
CA ALA A 373 14.50 30.64 -23.16
C ALA A 373 15.57 29.65 -22.70
N VAL A 374 15.47 28.41 -23.19
CA VAL A 374 16.48 27.38 -23.01
C VAL A 374 17.41 27.42 -24.23
N ASN A 375 18.66 27.79 -24.01
CA ASN A 375 19.66 27.89 -25.06
C ASN A 375 20.60 26.70 -24.99
N ALA A 376 20.97 26.17 -26.15
CA ALA A 376 21.97 25.12 -26.26
C ALA A 376 23.03 25.52 -27.29
N ALA A 377 24.30 25.36 -26.94
CA ALA A 377 25.42 25.64 -27.82
C ALA A 377 26.47 24.53 -27.72
N ILE A 378 27.00 24.13 -28.87
CA ILE A 378 28.18 23.27 -28.95
C ILE A 378 29.39 24.19 -28.90
N MET A 379 30.33 23.89 -28.01
CA MET A 379 31.57 24.66 -27.86
C MET A 379 32.71 23.79 -27.34
N SER A 380 33.93 24.34 -27.39
CA SER A 380 35.10 23.70 -26.81
C SER A 380 34.95 23.54 -25.29
N MET A 381 35.62 22.55 -24.72
CA MET A 381 35.63 22.35 -23.27
C MET A 381 36.15 23.58 -22.50
N GLU A 382 37.12 24.30 -23.06
CA GLU A 382 37.65 25.54 -22.46
C GLU A 382 36.60 26.65 -22.43
N ASP A 383 35.85 26.83 -23.53
CA ASP A 383 34.80 27.85 -23.58
C ASP A 383 33.61 27.48 -22.70
N ALA A 384 33.28 26.20 -22.62
CA ALA A 384 32.24 25.72 -21.70
C ALA A 384 32.59 26.06 -20.24
N GLN A 385 33.84 25.87 -19.81
CA GLN A 385 34.28 26.27 -18.47
C GLN A 385 34.12 27.77 -18.21
N LYS A 386 34.36 28.63 -19.21
CA LYS A 386 34.18 30.09 -19.10
C LYS A 386 32.73 30.50 -18.90
N THR A 387 31.77 29.69 -19.33
CA THR A 387 30.33 29.95 -19.09
C THR A 387 29.89 29.65 -17.66
N GLY A 388 30.76 29.04 -16.84
CA GLY A 388 30.39 28.54 -15.52
C GLY A 388 29.53 27.29 -15.58
N ALA A 389 29.49 26.59 -16.73
CA ALA A 389 28.74 25.35 -16.89
C ALA A 389 29.20 24.31 -15.87
N MET A 390 28.26 23.75 -15.14
CA MET A 390 28.53 22.65 -14.24
C MET A 390 28.83 21.39 -15.04
N MET A 391 29.94 20.76 -14.72
CA MET A 391 30.28 19.43 -15.23
C MET A 391 29.66 18.38 -14.31
N LEU A 392 28.94 17.43 -14.88
CA LEU A 392 28.45 16.26 -14.14
C LEU A 392 29.63 15.31 -13.87
N PHE A 393 29.81 14.94 -12.61
CA PHE A 393 30.95 14.15 -12.14
C PHE A 393 30.85 12.69 -12.63
N GLY A 394 31.91 12.16 -13.24
CA GLY A 394 31.97 10.77 -13.70
C GLY A 394 31.69 10.54 -15.20
N GLU A 395 31.26 11.57 -15.93
CA GLU A 395 31.06 11.53 -17.38
C GLU A 395 32.39 11.78 -18.13
N LYS A 396 32.58 11.07 -19.26
CA LYS A 396 33.71 11.33 -20.17
C LYS A 396 33.25 12.27 -21.28
N TYR A 397 33.80 13.47 -21.31
CA TYR A 397 33.50 14.48 -22.33
C TYR A 397 34.49 14.39 -23.50
N GLY A 398 34.01 14.67 -24.71
CA GLY A 398 34.86 14.85 -25.89
C GLY A 398 35.45 16.26 -25.95
N ASP A 399 36.16 16.56 -27.05
CA ASP A 399 36.80 17.88 -27.26
C ASP A 399 35.76 19.02 -27.42
N GLU A 400 34.57 18.68 -27.93
CA GLU A 400 33.41 19.56 -27.99
C GLU A 400 32.29 19.04 -27.08
N VAL A 401 31.64 19.96 -26.37
CA VAL A 401 30.54 19.67 -25.45
C VAL A 401 29.34 20.55 -25.74
N ARG A 402 28.15 20.01 -25.47
CA ARG A 402 26.90 20.75 -25.57
C ARG A 402 26.57 21.38 -24.21
N VAL A 403 26.65 22.70 -24.13
CA VAL A 403 26.24 23.48 -22.96
C VAL A 403 24.78 23.83 -23.10
N LEU A 404 24.00 23.50 -22.07
CA LEU A 404 22.61 23.87 -21.92
C LEU A 404 22.48 24.98 -20.88
N GLN A 405 21.73 26.02 -21.20
CA GLN A 405 21.51 27.17 -20.33
C GLN A 405 20.02 27.47 -20.21
N MET A 406 19.52 27.53 -18.97
CA MET A 406 18.15 27.92 -18.62
C MET A 406 18.18 29.26 -17.90
N GLY A 407 18.30 30.34 -18.68
CA GLY A 407 18.52 31.69 -18.15
C GLY A 407 19.80 31.77 -17.30
N GLY A 408 19.74 32.54 -16.20
CA GLY A 408 20.83 32.60 -15.22
C GLY A 408 20.73 31.57 -14.10
N PHE A 409 19.74 30.66 -14.15
CA PHE A 409 19.43 29.76 -13.05
C PHE A 409 20.30 28.51 -13.10
N SER A 410 20.27 27.77 -14.21
CA SER A 410 21.08 26.55 -14.43
C SER A 410 21.83 26.64 -15.77
N THR A 411 23.11 26.26 -15.73
CA THR A 411 23.99 26.11 -16.89
C THR A 411 24.79 24.82 -16.70
N GLU A 412 24.59 23.83 -17.57
CA GLU A 412 25.11 22.47 -17.38
C GLU A 412 25.53 21.85 -18.72
N LEU A 413 26.48 20.91 -18.69
CA LEU A 413 26.78 20.08 -19.86
C LEU A 413 25.70 19.01 -20.02
N CYS A 414 24.97 19.04 -21.14
CA CYS A 414 23.92 18.06 -21.39
C CYS A 414 23.71 17.77 -22.87
N GLY A 415 23.81 16.49 -23.22
CA GLY A 415 23.49 15.96 -24.55
C GLY A 415 22.03 15.53 -24.70
N GLY A 416 21.15 15.82 -23.73
CA GLY A 416 19.74 15.42 -23.75
C GLY A 416 18.85 16.33 -24.59
N THR A 417 17.60 15.89 -24.77
CA THR A 417 16.54 16.73 -25.35
C THR A 417 15.87 17.57 -24.27
N HIS A 418 15.60 18.85 -24.56
CA HIS A 418 15.08 19.81 -23.59
C HIS A 418 13.99 20.68 -24.18
N VAL A 419 13.05 21.11 -23.34
CA VAL A 419 12.06 22.13 -23.72
C VAL A 419 12.71 23.41 -24.25
N SER A 420 11.97 24.16 -25.08
CA SER A 420 12.46 25.41 -25.66
C SER A 420 12.42 26.58 -24.68
N ARG A 421 11.49 26.56 -23.72
CA ARG A 421 11.42 27.52 -22.62
C ARG A 421 11.11 26.81 -21.31
N THR A 422 11.56 27.38 -20.19
CA THR A 422 11.32 26.76 -18.86
C THR A 422 9.83 26.66 -18.53
N GLY A 423 8.98 27.53 -19.08
CA GLY A 423 7.53 27.48 -18.87
C GLY A 423 6.86 26.25 -19.51
N ASP A 424 7.47 25.65 -20.53
CA ASP A 424 6.94 24.46 -21.22
C ASP A 424 6.98 23.20 -20.34
N ILE A 425 7.73 23.25 -19.22
CA ILE A 425 7.79 22.20 -18.19
C ILE A 425 6.42 22.04 -17.50
N GLY A 426 5.70 23.15 -17.28
CA GLY A 426 4.48 23.16 -16.47
C GLY A 426 4.76 22.90 -14.98
N LEU A 427 3.74 22.50 -14.23
CA LEU A 427 3.86 22.25 -12.78
C LEU A 427 4.95 21.21 -12.49
N PHE A 428 5.82 21.49 -11.53
CA PHE A 428 6.80 20.55 -10.98
C PHE A 428 6.42 20.15 -9.55
N LYS A 429 6.51 18.85 -9.24
CA LYS A 429 6.22 18.30 -7.91
C LYS A 429 7.19 17.18 -7.55
N ILE A 430 7.78 17.24 -6.36
CA ILE A 430 8.51 16.12 -5.75
C ILE A 430 7.48 15.20 -5.09
N ILE A 431 7.51 13.92 -5.45
CA ILE A 431 6.56 12.91 -4.98
C ILE A 431 7.18 11.94 -3.98
N SER A 432 8.50 11.78 -3.99
CA SER A 432 9.19 10.93 -3.03
C SER A 432 10.62 11.41 -2.76
N GLU A 433 11.08 11.09 -1.55
CA GLU A 433 12.40 11.37 -1.02
C GLU A 433 12.78 10.15 -0.17
N GLY A 434 13.97 9.57 -0.38
CA GLY A 434 14.42 8.45 0.46
C GLY A 434 15.89 8.10 0.33
N GLY A 435 16.46 7.51 1.38
CA GLY A 435 17.82 6.96 1.35
C GLY A 435 17.89 5.64 0.58
N ILE A 436 18.84 5.52 -0.35
CA ILE A 436 19.06 4.30 -1.17
C ILE A 436 20.38 3.60 -0.88
N ALA A 437 21.35 4.33 -0.31
CA ALA A 437 22.63 3.82 0.16
C ALA A 437 23.20 4.77 1.22
N ALA A 438 24.26 4.36 1.91
CA ALA A 438 24.94 5.23 2.87
C ALA A 438 25.42 6.52 2.19
N GLY A 439 24.87 7.66 2.61
CA GLY A 439 25.21 8.98 2.06
C GLY A 439 24.56 9.32 0.73
N VAL A 440 23.63 8.51 0.21
CA VAL A 440 22.96 8.74 -1.08
C VAL A 440 21.45 8.76 -0.93
N ARG A 441 20.82 9.79 -1.48
CA ARG A 441 19.37 10.01 -1.44
C ARG A 441 18.78 10.08 -2.83
N ARG A 442 17.57 9.57 -2.97
CA ARG A 442 16.79 9.60 -4.19
C ARG A 442 15.66 10.60 -4.03
N ILE A 443 15.59 11.51 -4.99
CA ILE A 443 14.47 12.43 -5.17
C ILE A 443 13.73 12.00 -6.43
N GLU A 444 12.42 11.80 -6.33
CA GLU A 444 11.58 11.55 -7.50
C GLU A 444 10.59 12.68 -7.67
N ALA A 445 10.46 13.16 -8.91
CA ALA A 445 9.60 14.27 -9.25
C ALA A 445 8.87 14.03 -10.57
N ILE A 446 7.76 14.72 -10.73
CA ILE A 446 6.89 14.68 -11.90
C ILE A 446 6.63 16.09 -12.42
N THR A 447 6.34 16.19 -13.71
CA THR A 447 6.07 17.48 -14.37
C THR A 447 4.79 17.47 -15.19
N GLY A 448 4.34 18.66 -15.60
CA GLY A 448 3.30 18.83 -16.61
C GLY A 448 1.99 18.13 -16.26
N LEU A 449 1.47 17.33 -17.19
CA LEU A 449 0.20 16.61 -17.02
C LEU A 449 0.24 15.55 -15.92
N ASN A 450 1.40 14.93 -15.67
CA ASN A 450 1.54 13.96 -14.57
C ASN A 450 1.40 14.65 -13.22
N ALA A 451 2.02 15.83 -13.07
CA ALA A 451 1.88 16.63 -11.86
C ALA A 451 0.45 17.15 -11.67
N LEU A 452 -0.23 17.55 -12.75
CA LEU A 452 -1.64 17.94 -12.70
C LEU A 452 -2.54 16.77 -12.26
N LYS A 453 -2.34 15.59 -12.85
CA LYS A 453 -3.08 14.37 -12.50
C LYS A 453 -2.88 14.03 -11.02
N TRP A 454 -1.64 14.04 -10.53
CA TRP A 454 -1.34 13.83 -9.12
C TRP A 454 -2.06 14.84 -8.23
N ALA A 455 -2.07 16.13 -8.59
CA ALA A 455 -2.74 17.16 -7.80
C ALA A 455 -4.26 16.95 -7.74
N GLN A 456 -4.88 16.55 -8.86
CA GLN A 456 -6.31 16.20 -8.90
C GLN A 456 -6.61 14.97 -8.02
N GLU A 457 -5.76 13.95 -8.06
CA GLU A 457 -5.88 12.77 -7.19
C GLU A 457 -5.78 13.15 -5.70
N GLN A 458 -4.88 14.07 -5.32
CA GLN A 458 -4.81 14.60 -3.95
C GLN A 458 -6.07 15.39 -3.57
N GLU A 459 -6.59 16.23 -4.47
CA GLU A 459 -7.83 16.98 -4.25
C GLU A 459 -9.02 16.04 -4.03
N HIS A 460 -9.12 14.96 -4.81
CA HIS A 460 -10.15 13.94 -4.65
C HIS A 460 -10.04 13.24 -3.30
N LEU A 461 -8.84 12.78 -2.92
CA LEU A 461 -8.61 12.14 -1.62
C LEU A 461 -9.02 13.05 -0.46
N VAL A 462 -8.67 14.34 -0.51
CA VAL A 462 -9.05 15.30 0.53
C VAL A 462 -10.57 15.48 0.61
N LYS A 463 -11.26 15.56 -0.54
CA LYS A 463 -12.74 15.63 -0.57
C LYS A 463 -13.39 14.39 0.03
N ASP A 464 -12.85 13.21 -0.26
CA ASP A 464 -13.34 11.95 0.29
C ASP A 464 -13.16 11.92 1.82
N ILE A 465 -12.01 12.38 2.33
CA ILE A 465 -11.77 12.49 3.78
C ILE A 465 -12.72 13.49 4.44
N ILE A 466 -12.99 14.65 3.83
CA ILE A 466 -13.95 15.63 4.36
C ILE A 466 -15.34 14.99 4.48
N ALA A 467 -15.78 14.31 3.42
CA ALA A 467 -17.07 13.65 3.39
C ALA A 467 -17.16 12.58 4.49
N GLU A 468 -16.12 11.77 4.64
CA GLU A 468 -16.09 10.69 5.61
C GLU A 468 -16.08 11.20 7.06
N THR A 469 -15.22 12.17 7.35
CA THR A 469 -15.13 12.78 8.68
C THR A 469 -16.33 13.67 9.02
N LYS A 470 -17.26 13.87 8.07
CA LYS A 470 -18.38 14.81 8.14
C LYS A 470 -17.88 16.20 8.58
N ALA A 471 -16.71 16.59 8.08
CA ALA A 471 -16.16 17.92 8.25
C ALA A 471 -16.90 18.89 7.31
N GLN A 472 -16.93 20.18 7.67
CA GLN A 472 -17.50 21.20 6.78
C GLN A 472 -16.46 21.71 5.79
N THR A 473 -15.21 21.79 6.23
CA THR A 473 -14.07 22.25 5.43
C THR A 473 -12.84 21.40 5.71
N GLU A 474 -11.86 21.45 4.80
CA GLU A 474 -10.54 20.81 4.96
C GLU A 474 -9.87 21.15 6.30
N LYS A 475 -10.05 22.39 6.77
CA LYS A 475 -9.45 22.87 8.03
C LYS A 475 -9.99 22.16 9.26
N ASP A 476 -11.21 21.63 9.17
CA ASP A 476 -11.89 20.97 10.29
C ASP A 476 -11.60 19.48 10.36
N VAL A 477 -11.05 18.89 9.28
CA VAL A 477 -10.80 17.45 9.15
C VAL A 477 -9.96 16.93 10.31
N LEU A 478 -8.83 17.58 10.60
CA LEU A 478 -7.94 17.14 11.68
C LEU A 478 -8.65 17.15 13.04
N ALA A 479 -9.41 18.21 13.33
CA ALA A 479 -10.16 18.33 14.57
C ALA A 479 -11.26 17.25 14.67
N LYS A 480 -11.93 16.92 13.56
CA LYS A 480 -12.93 15.84 13.51
C LYS A 480 -12.31 14.46 13.75
N ILE A 481 -11.16 14.18 13.13
CA ILE A 481 -10.42 12.94 13.35
C ILE A 481 -10.01 12.81 14.83
N GLN A 482 -9.45 13.88 15.41
CA GLN A 482 -9.04 13.89 16.82
C GLN A 482 -10.23 13.73 17.77
N ALA A 483 -11.35 14.39 17.49
CA ALA A 483 -12.57 14.25 18.27
C ALA A 483 -13.15 12.82 18.18
N GLY A 484 -13.14 12.22 16.99
CA GLY A 484 -13.54 10.83 16.76
C GLY A 484 -12.67 9.84 17.54
N ALA A 485 -11.34 9.99 17.46
CA ALA A 485 -10.40 9.16 18.20
C ALA A 485 -10.56 9.31 19.73
N ALA A 486 -10.77 10.53 20.22
CA ALA A 486 -11.04 10.77 21.63
C ALA A 486 -12.37 10.14 22.09
N HIS A 487 -13.41 10.21 21.26
CA HIS A 487 -14.70 9.59 21.54
C HIS A 487 -14.61 8.05 21.56
N ALA A 488 -13.89 7.44 20.61
CA ALA A 488 -13.65 6.00 20.59
C ALA A 488 -13.00 5.52 21.89
N LYS A 489 -11.95 6.21 22.35
CA LYS A 489 -11.28 5.90 23.62
C LYS A 489 -12.20 6.07 24.84
N ALA A 490 -13.12 7.04 24.81
CA ALA A 490 -14.11 7.22 25.86
C ALA A 490 -15.12 6.06 25.88
N LEU A 491 -15.63 5.64 24.72
CA LEU A 491 -16.54 4.51 24.57
C LEU A 491 -15.89 3.20 25.00
N GLU A 492 -14.62 2.95 24.69
CA GLU A 492 -13.87 1.78 25.17
C GLU A 492 -13.84 1.72 26.70
N LYS A 493 -13.64 2.87 27.36
CA LYS A 493 -13.65 2.96 28.82
C LYS A 493 -15.04 2.73 29.40
N GLU A 494 -16.08 3.26 28.78
CA GLU A 494 -17.46 3.03 29.21
C GLU A 494 -17.89 1.57 29.01
N LEU A 495 -17.48 0.94 27.91
CA LEU A 495 -17.70 -0.48 27.64
C LEU A 495 -17.04 -1.35 28.71
N ALA A 496 -15.79 -1.04 29.09
CA ALA A 496 -15.11 -1.75 30.17
C ALA A 496 -15.85 -1.60 31.51
N ARG A 497 -16.34 -0.39 31.83
CA ARG A 497 -17.15 -0.16 33.04
C ARG A 497 -18.46 -0.95 33.01
N ALA A 498 -19.20 -0.90 31.90
CA ALA A 498 -20.47 -1.61 31.75
C ALA A 498 -20.29 -3.13 31.86
N LYS A 499 -19.21 -3.69 31.28
CA LYS A 499 -18.86 -5.11 31.46
C LYS A 499 -18.58 -5.46 32.91
N ALA A 500 -17.87 -4.60 33.64
CA ALA A 500 -17.61 -4.80 35.07
C ALA A 500 -18.91 -4.75 35.90
N GLU A 501 -19.83 -3.82 35.62
CA GLU A 501 -21.12 -3.75 36.29
C GLU A 501 -22.00 -4.98 36.03
N LEU A 502 -22.05 -5.46 34.78
CA LEU A 502 -22.75 -6.70 34.41
C LEU A 502 -22.18 -7.92 35.13
N ALA A 503 -20.84 -8.02 35.21
CA ALA A 503 -20.14 -9.06 35.94
C ALA A 503 -20.56 -9.10 37.42
N VAL A 504 -20.62 -7.95 38.09
CA VAL A 504 -21.06 -7.84 39.50
C VAL A 504 -22.53 -8.27 39.66
N HIS A 505 -23.42 -7.87 38.75
CA HIS A 505 -24.82 -8.28 38.78
C HIS A 505 -25.01 -9.79 38.56
N ALA A 506 -24.29 -10.38 37.60
CA ALA A 506 -24.29 -11.81 37.38
C ALA A 506 -23.79 -12.57 38.62
N GLY A 507 -22.74 -12.05 39.26
CA GLY A 507 -22.23 -12.55 40.54
C GLY A 507 -23.30 -12.62 41.63
N ALA A 508 -24.05 -11.54 41.85
CA ALA A 508 -25.06 -11.48 42.91
C ALA A 508 -26.10 -12.60 42.79
N LYS A 509 -26.55 -12.90 41.57
CA LYS A 509 -27.50 -14.00 41.30
C LYS A 509 -26.90 -15.37 41.62
N LEU A 510 -25.60 -15.57 41.40
CA LEU A 510 -24.92 -16.82 41.75
C LEU A 510 -24.89 -17.08 43.26
N LEU A 511 -24.91 -16.02 44.08
CA LEU A 511 -24.97 -16.16 45.53
C LEU A 511 -26.36 -16.62 46.02
N ASP A 512 -27.42 -16.23 45.31
CA ASP A 512 -28.79 -16.67 45.60
C ASP A 512 -28.97 -18.17 45.30
N ASP A 513 -28.30 -18.67 44.24
CA ASP A 513 -28.29 -20.09 43.84
C ASP A 513 -27.22 -20.91 44.59
N ALA A 514 -26.55 -20.34 45.60
CA ALA A 514 -25.47 -21.00 46.32
C ALA A 514 -25.96 -22.25 47.08
N LYS A 515 -25.20 -23.35 46.97
CA LYS A 515 -25.50 -24.61 47.67
C LYS A 515 -25.14 -24.48 49.16
N ASP A 516 -26.10 -24.72 50.04
CA ASP A 516 -25.88 -24.73 51.49
C ASP A 516 -25.18 -26.03 51.93
N LEU A 517 -24.01 -25.89 52.58
CA LEU A 517 -23.22 -26.97 53.17
C LEU A 517 -23.21 -26.87 54.72
N GLY A 518 -24.19 -26.18 55.30
CA GLY A 518 -24.37 -25.97 56.73
C GLY A 518 -23.51 -24.84 57.28
N SER A 519 -22.18 -25.03 57.33
CA SER A 519 -21.27 -23.99 57.85
C SER A 519 -20.71 -23.04 56.79
N ALA A 520 -21.02 -23.29 55.51
CA ALA A 520 -20.63 -22.48 54.37
C ALA A 520 -21.67 -22.59 53.24
N LYS A 521 -21.75 -21.55 52.41
CA LYS A 521 -22.46 -21.54 51.12
C LYS A 521 -21.45 -21.67 50.00
N LEU A 522 -21.68 -22.63 49.10
CA LEU A 522 -20.81 -22.90 47.95
C LEU A 522 -21.42 -22.34 46.66
N VAL A 523 -20.63 -21.52 45.97
CA VAL A 523 -20.88 -21.13 44.57
C VAL A 523 -19.80 -21.78 43.71
N ALA A 524 -20.19 -22.69 42.83
CA ALA A 524 -19.30 -23.30 41.84
C ALA A 524 -19.99 -23.23 40.47
N ALA A 525 -19.49 -22.39 39.57
CA ALA A 525 -20.17 -22.11 38.30
C ALA A 525 -19.20 -21.72 37.18
N GLN A 526 -19.64 -21.95 35.95
CA GLN A 526 -19.02 -21.38 34.75
C GLN A 526 -19.76 -20.09 34.38
N ILE A 527 -19.02 -19.03 34.07
CA ILE A 527 -19.55 -17.76 33.57
C ILE A 527 -18.75 -17.27 32.37
N GLU A 528 -19.36 -16.38 31.58
CA GLU A 528 -18.66 -15.65 30.54
C GLU A 528 -17.96 -14.43 31.15
N ALA A 529 -16.63 -14.51 31.29
CA ALA A 529 -15.80 -13.47 31.86
C ALA A 529 -14.33 -13.66 31.46
N ASP A 530 -13.54 -12.59 31.45
CA ASP A 530 -12.08 -12.70 31.42
C ASP A 530 -11.51 -12.97 32.83
N ALA A 531 -10.20 -13.22 32.92
CA ALA A 531 -9.54 -13.54 34.19
C ALA A 531 -9.59 -12.38 35.22
N ALA A 532 -9.65 -11.13 34.76
CA ALA A 532 -9.74 -9.96 35.63
C ALA A 532 -11.14 -9.84 36.22
N ALA A 533 -12.17 -9.94 35.37
CA ALA A 533 -13.57 -9.95 35.77
C ALA A 533 -13.90 -11.11 36.73
N LEU A 534 -13.40 -12.33 36.47
CA LEU A 534 -13.54 -13.47 37.38
C LEU A 534 -13.06 -13.14 38.79
N ARG A 535 -11.88 -12.50 38.89
CA ARG A 535 -11.28 -12.12 40.17
C ARG A 535 -12.13 -11.10 40.91
N GLU A 536 -12.63 -10.09 40.22
CA GLU A 536 -13.49 -9.06 40.80
C GLU A 536 -14.79 -9.65 41.33
N ILE A 537 -15.47 -10.49 40.55
CA ILE A 537 -16.71 -11.15 40.97
C ILE A 537 -16.46 -12.03 42.20
N VAL A 538 -15.43 -12.88 42.19
CA VAL A 538 -15.09 -13.76 43.32
C VAL A 538 -14.80 -12.94 44.59
N THR A 539 -14.08 -11.83 44.45
CA THR A 539 -13.75 -10.95 45.57
C THR A 539 -15.00 -10.27 46.13
N ASP A 540 -15.91 -9.81 45.27
CA ASP A 540 -17.18 -9.21 45.68
C ASP A 540 -18.09 -10.22 46.40
N LEU A 541 -18.24 -11.43 45.85
CA LEU A 541 -19.09 -12.48 46.44
C LEU A 541 -18.61 -12.92 47.82
N THR A 542 -17.30 -13.08 47.99
CA THR A 542 -16.71 -13.43 49.30
C THR A 542 -16.68 -12.24 50.27
N GLY A 543 -16.74 -11.01 49.78
CA GLY A 543 -16.93 -9.81 50.59
C GLY A 543 -18.37 -9.62 51.10
N LYS A 544 -19.37 -10.11 50.36
CA LYS A 544 -20.80 -9.98 50.69
C LYS A 544 -21.31 -11.02 51.70
N SER A 545 -20.57 -12.09 51.95
CA SER A 545 -20.95 -13.13 52.89
C SER A 545 -19.76 -13.60 53.71
N GLU A 546 -19.94 -13.76 55.02
CA GLU A 546 -18.90 -14.32 55.89
C GLU A 546 -18.73 -15.85 55.74
N GLN A 547 -19.65 -16.50 55.02
CA GLN A 547 -19.76 -17.94 54.89
C GLN A 547 -19.62 -18.42 53.44
N ALA A 548 -19.10 -17.61 52.51
CA ALA A 548 -19.00 -17.98 51.11
C ALA A 548 -17.69 -18.71 50.77
N ILE A 549 -17.83 -19.77 49.98
CA ILE A 549 -16.75 -20.43 49.24
C ILE A 549 -17.15 -20.35 47.77
N VAL A 550 -16.32 -19.73 46.95
CA VAL A 550 -16.64 -19.43 45.55
C VAL A 550 -15.55 -20.01 44.66
N LEU A 551 -15.94 -20.73 43.61
CA LEU A 551 -15.10 -21.10 42.47
C LEU A 551 -15.83 -20.72 41.19
N LEU A 552 -15.26 -19.80 40.41
CA LEU A 552 -15.76 -19.43 39.10
C LEU A 552 -14.77 -19.86 38.01
N ALA A 553 -15.33 -20.30 36.89
CA ALA A 553 -14.58 -20.67 35.70
C ALA A 553 -15.07 -19.89 34.47
N ALA A 554 -14.17 -19.59 33.54
CA ALA A 554 -14.51 -19.08 32.22
C ALA A 554 -13.68 -19.79 31.15
N VAL A 555 -14.22 -19.91 29.94
CA VAL A 555 -13.53 -20.49 28.79
C VAL A 555 -13.38 -19.40 27.74
N ASN A 556 -12.14 -19.03 27.44
CA ASN A 556 -11.80 -18.05 26.40
C ASN A 556 -10.77 -18.70 25.47
N ASP A 557 -11.04 -18.71 24.17
CA ASP A 557 -10.16 -19.29 23.14
C ASP A 557 -9.70 -20.74 23.45
N GLY A 558 -10.62 -21.56 23.96
CA GLY A 558 -10.36 -22.95 24.34
C GLY A 558 -9.53 -23.12 25.62
N LYS A 559 -9.11 -22.03 26.28
CA LYS A 559 -8.39 -22.06 27.56
C LYS A 559 -9.33 -21.76 28.72
N VAL A 560 -9.19 -22.53 29.79
CA VAL A 560 -9.96 -22.37 31.02
C VAL A 560 -9.23 -21.37 31.92
N SER A 561 -9.94 -20.37 32.41
CA SER A 561 -9.51 -19.50 33.52
C SER A 561 -10.33 -19.83 34.76
N LEU A 562 -9.67 -20.00 35.90
CA LEU A 562 -10.28 -20.34 37.18
C LEU A 562 -9.94 -19.27 38.22
N CYS A 563 -10.91 -18.89 39.04
CA CYS A 563 -10.68 -18.09 40.23
C CYS A 563 -11.49 -18.66 41.40
N ALA A 564 -10.85 -18.85 42.54
CA ALA A 564 -11.56 -19.17 43.78
C ALA A 564 -11.30 -18.14 44.86
N GLY A 565 -12.30 -17.99 45.72
CA GLY A 565 -12.24 -17.14 46.89
C GLY A 565 -12.92 -17.82 48.08
N VAL A 566 -12.44 -17.50 49.27
CA VAL A 566 -12.98 -18.01 50.53
C VAL A 566 -13.11 -16.86 51.50
N SER A 567 -14.29 -16.69 52.09
CA SER A 567 -14.54 -15.68 53.12
C SER A 567 -13.61 -15.87 54.32
N LYS A 568 -13.11 -14.77 54.89
CA LYS A 568 -12.06 -14.79 55.93
C LYS A 568 -12.29 -15.81 57.08
N PRO A 569 -13.49 -15.93 57.68
CA PRO A 569 -13.74 -16.88 58.76
C PRO A 569 -13.55 -18.35 58.36
N LEU A 570 -13.71 -18.68 57.08
CA LEU A 570 -13.60 -20.04 56.55
C LEU A 570 -12.18 -20.40 56.11
N THR A 571 -11.27 -19.41 55.97
CA THR A 571 -9.90 -19.62 55.45
C THR A 571 -9.04 -20.57 56.30
N GLY A 572 -9.40 -20.76 57.58
CA GLY A 572 -8.76 -21.74 58.48
C GLY A 572 -9.15 -23.19 58.19
N LYS A 573 -10.30 -23.44 57.55
CA LYS A 573 -10.80 -24.76 57.16
C LYS A 573 -10.56 -25.05 55.67
N VAL A 574 -10.87 -24.08 54.82
CA VAL A 574 -10.75 -24.18 53.36
C VAL A 574 -9.89 -23.05 52.85
N LYS A 575 -8.85 -23.34 52.06
CA LYS A 575 -7.99 -22.32 51.45
C LYS A 575 -8.32 -22.19 49.96
N ALA A 576 -8.49 -20.96 49.48
CA ALA A 576 -8.74 -20.68 48.06
C ALA A 576 -7.63 -21.26 47.15
N GLY A 577 -6.36 -21.16 47.58
CA GLY A 577 -5.23 -21.78 46.88
C GLY A 577 -5.36 -23.29 46.70
N ASP A 578 -5.83 -24.01 47.73
CA ASP A 578 -6.00 -25.47 47.67
C ASP A 578 -7.19 -25.85 46.76
N LEU A 579 -8.28 -25.07 46.84
CA LEU A 579 -9.47 -25.25 46.00
C LEU A 579 -9.17 -25.03 44.52
N VAL A 580 -8.49 -23.94 44.17
CA VAL A 580 -8.08 -23.67 42.79
C VAL A 580 -7.13 -24.74 42.28
N LYS A 581 -6.19 -25.21 43.11
CA LYS A 581 -5.25 -26.26 42.71
C LYS A 581 -5.99 -27.57 42.40
N PHE A 582 -6.92 -27.98 43.26
CA PHE A 582 -7.79 -29.14 43.04
C PHE A 582 -8.59 -29.03 41.73
N ALA A 583 -9.15 -27.85 41.45
CA ALA A 583 -9.90 -27.59 40.22
C ALA A 583 -8.98 -27.60 38.98
N ALA A 584 -7.83 -26.92 39.06
CA ALA A 584 -6.89 -26.78 37.95
C ALA A 584 -6.32 -28.13 37.51
N GLU A 585 -5.96 -29.02 38.44
CA GLU A 585 -5.41 -30.34 38.12
C GLU A 585 -6.37 -31.20 37.27
N GLN A 586 -7.69 -31.01 37.43
CA GLN A 586 -8.71 -31.73 36.66
C GLN A 586 -8.88 -31.20 35.23
N VAL A 587 -8.63 -29.91 35.01
CA VAL A 587 -8.72 -29.26 33.69
C VAL A 587 -7.35 -29.09 33.01
N GLY A 588 -6.38 -29.92 33.37
CA GLY A 588 -5.03 -29.93 32.77
C GLY A 588 -4.17 -28.72 33.14
N GLY A 589 -4.48 -28.07 34.25
CA GLY A 589 -3.93 -26.80 34.67
C GLY A 589 -3.07 -26.84 35.93
N LYS A 590 -2.49 -25.69 36.26
CA LYS A 590 -1.82 -25.42 37.53
C LYS A 590 -2.13 -24.01 37.99
N GLY A 591 -2.12 -23.79 39.29
CA GLY A 591 -2.19 -22.44 39.86
C GLY A 591 -2.11 -22.46 41.37
N GLY A 592 -2.40 -21.31 41.96
CA GLY A 592 -2.24 -21.08 43.38
C GLY A 592 -2.56 -19.64 43.75
N GLY A 593 -2.47 -19.36 45.03
CA GLY A 593 -2.78 -18.03 45.55
C GLY A 593 -2.79 -18.00 47.06
N ARG A 594 -3.39 -16.94 47.58
CA ARG A 594 -3.52 -16.73 49.03
C ARG A 594 -4.68 -17.57 49.59
N PRO A 595 -4.77 -17.73 50.92
CA PRO A 595 -5.88 -18.46 51.54
C PRO A 595 -7.27 -17.91 51.23
N ASP A 596 -7.38 -16.60 50.98
CA ASP A 596 -8.62 -15.87 50.70
C ASP A 596 -8.95 -15.78 49.20
N LEU A 597 -7.95 -15.82 48.31
CA LEU A 597 -8.12 -15.63 46.87
C LEU A 597 -7.00 -16.31 46.06
N ALA A 598 -7.38 -17.05 45.02
CA ALA A 598 -6.45 -17.73 44.13
C ALA A 598 -6.95 -17.77 42.68
N GLN A 599 -6.01 -17.96 41.74
CA GLN A 599 -6.31 -18.06 40.30
C GLN A 599 -5.48 -19.18 39.66
N ALA A 600 -6.02 -19.80 38.62
CA ALA A 600 -5.34 -20.78 37.78
C ALA A 600 -5.81 -20.70 36.33
N GLY A 601 -5.03 -21.31 35.45
CA GLY A 601 -5.44 -21.63 34.09
C GLY A 601 -5.45 -23.14 33.87
N GLY A 602 -6.24 -23.58 32.88
CA GLY A 602 -6.31 -24.95 32.39
C GLY A 602 -6.45 -24.99 30.87
N SER A 603 -6.18 -26.14 30.28
CA SER A 603 -6.21 -26.35 28.83
C SER A 603 -7.35 -27.25 28.37
N ASP A 604 -8.09 -27.85 29.30
CA ASP A 604 -9.01 -28.96 29.02
C ASP A 604 -10.45 -28.55 29.35
N ALA A 605 -11.05 -27.74 28.47
CA ALA A 605 -12.38 -27.17 28.66
C ALA A 605 -13.50 -28.23 28.71
N GLU A 606 -13.32 -29.39 28.07
CA GLU A 606 -14.29 -30.49 28.07
C GLU A 606 -14.49 -31.10 29.47
N LYS A 607 -13.47 -31.03 30.33
CA LYS A 607 -13.54 -31.56 31.71
C LYS A 607 -14.16 -30.58 32.70
N LEU A 608 -14.49 -29.36 32.25
CA LEU A 608 -14.97 -28.30 33.12
C LEU A 608 -16.30 -28.65 33.84
N PRO A 609 -17.32 -29.25 33.20
CA PRO A 609 -18.57 -29.62 33.89
C PRO A 609 -18.33 -30.61 35.04
N ALA A 610 -17.54 -31.66 34.79
CA ALA A 610 -17.21 -32.67 35.79
C ALA A 610 -16.38 -32.08 36.95
N MET A 611 -15.45 -31.18 36.63
CA MET A 611 -14.68 -30.45 37.64
C MET A 611 -15.60 -29.64 38.56
N ILE A 612 -16.51 -28.83 38.00
CA ILE A 612 -17.43 -27.99 38.77
C ILE A 612 -18.29 -28.84 39.73
N GLU A 613 -18.77 -30.01 39.29
CA GLU A 613 -19.54 -30.91 40.14
C GLU A 613 -18.71 -31.48 41.31
N SER A 614 -17.45 -31.85 41.06
CA SER A 614 -16.54 -32.42 42.07
C SER A 614 -16.21 -31.49 43.24
N VAL A 615 -16.34 -30.17 43.03
CA VAL A 615 -16.01 -29.14 44.03
C VAL A 615 -16.88 -29.28 45.28
N LYS A 616 -18.15 -29.66 45.12
CA LYS A 616 -19.07 -29.81 46.24
C LYS A 616 -18.57 -30.83 47.25
N ASP A 617 -18.18 -32.01 46.78
CA ASP A 617 -17.74 -33.11 47.62
C ASP A 617 -16.39 -32.79 48.28
N TRP A 618 -15.48 -32.16 47.53
CA TRP A 618 -14.19 -31.72 48.06
C TRP A 618 -14.33 -30.68 49.16
N VAL A 619 -15.17 -29.66 48.96
CA VAL A 619 -15.44 -28.62 49.97
C VAL A 619 -16.15 -29.22 51.18
N GLY A 620 -17.15 -30.09 50.97
CA GLY A 620 -17.86 -30.79 52.03
C GLY A 620 -16.91 -31.59 52.94
N ALA A 621 -15.96 -32.31 52.37
CA ALA A 621 -14.96 -33.08 53.11
C ALA A 621 -13.98 -32.22 53.93
N LYS A 622 -13.79 -30.95 53.58
CA LYS A 622 -12.95 -30.00 54.35
C LYS A 622 -13.71 -29.27 55.45
N LEU A 623 -15.04 -29.27 55.39
CA LEU A 623 -15.91 -28.61 56.36
C LEU A 623 -16.41 -29.54 57.47
N ALA A 624 -16.47 -30.86 57.19
CA ALA A 624 -16.70 -31.93 58.15
C ALA A 624 -15.54 -32.07 59.14
#